data_AF-A0A4Q3CYH7-F1
#
_entry.id   AF-A0A4Q3CYH7-F1
#
_cell.length_a   1.000
_cell.length_b   1.000
_cell.length_c   1.000
_cell.angle_alpha   90.00
_cell.angle_beta   90.00
_cell.angle_gamma   90.00
#
_symmetry.space_group_name_H-M   'P 1'
#
loop_
_entity.id
_entity.type
_entity.pdbx_description
1 polymer ?
#
loop_
_entity_poly.entity_id
_entity_poly.type
_entity_poly.pdbx_seq_one_letter_code
_entity_poly.pdbx_strand_id
1 'polypeptide(L)' 'MKRIITVFAGLSLAVGATIAGTSCSKEQDWNCKCTVNGNETTTVIRDKTRKEAKAECDKSGSVLGVDYNCNLQLF' A
#
# COMPACT_ATOMS: atom_id res chain seq x y z
N MET A 1 59.94 -8.01 -29.64
CA MET A 1 60.37 -7.70 -28.25
C MET A 1 59.14 -7.37 -27.42
N LYS A 2 59.03 -7.99 -26.22
CA LYS A 2 58.13 -7.74 -25.04
C LYS A 2 56.63 -7.46 -25.31
N ARG A 3 55.68 -8.40 -25.13
CA ARG A 3 55.12 -9.02 -23.90
C ARG A 3 54.66 -8.05 -22.80
N ILE A 4 53.33 -7.85 -22.67
CA ILE A 4 52.53 -7.68 -21.41
C ILE A 4 51.04 -7.92 -21.80
N ILE A 5 50.46 -9.14 -21.81
CA ILE A 5 49.79 -9.95 -20.78
C ILE A 5 48.95 -9.21 -19.71
N THR A 6 47.63 -9.43 -19.78
CA THR A 6 46.56 -9.44 -18.74
C THR A 6 46.24 -8.19 -17.92
N VAL A 7 44.96 -7.79 -17.97
CA VAL A 7 44.06 -7.84 -16.79
C VAL A 7 42.68 -8.37 -17.22
N PHE A 8 42.30 -9.50 -16.64
CA PHE A 8 40.93 -10.00 -16.55
C PHE A 8 40.11 -9.10 -15.63
N ALA A 9 38.88 -8.76 -16.00
CA ALA A 9 37.74 -8.70 -15.07
C ALA A 9 36.48 -8.47 -15.89
N GLY A 10 35.68 -9.52 -16.04
CA GLY A 10 34.35 -9.41 -16.62
C GLY A 10 33.42 -8.59 -15.75
N LEU A 11 32.40 -8.00 -16.37
CA LEU A 11 31.12 -7.78 -15.74
C LEU A 11 30.02 -7.88 -16.80
N SER A 12 29.65 -9.12 -17.10
CA SER A 12 28.35 -9.44 -17.67
C SER A 12 27.30 -9.26 -16.57
N LEU A 13 26.58 -8.14 -16.51
CA LEU A 13 25.31 -8.02 -15.77
C LEU A 13 24.44 -6.99 -16.50
N ALA A 14 23.53 -7.45 -17.34
CA ALA A 14 22.17 -7.82 -16.97
C ALA A 14 21.25 -6.60 -16.96
N VAL A 15 20.32 -6.62 -17.92
CA VAL A 15 18.91 -6.27 -17.75
C VAL A 15 18.72 -5.03 -16.89
N GLY A 16 18.84 -3.86 -17.52
CA GLY A 16 18.10 -2.68 -17.09
C GLY A 16 16.62 -2.96 -17.29
N ALA A 17 16.04 -3.82 -16.45
CA ALA A 17 14.62 -3.84 -16.22
C ALA A 17 14.30 -2.39 -15.85
N THR A 18 13.62 -1.70 -16.76
CA THR A 18 12.80 -0.57 -16.38
C THR A 18 11.87 -1.12 -15.32
N ILE A 19 12.27 -0.98 -14.05
CA ILE A 19 11.36 -1.15 -12.93
C ILE A 19 10.39 0.02 -13.15
N ALA A 20 9.35 -0.24 -13.94
CA ALA A 20 8.17 0.56 -13.99
C ALA A 20 7.70 0.59 -12.53
N GLY A 21 8.09 1.65 -11.83
CA GLY A 21 7.65 1.96 -10.49
C GLY A 21 6.18 2.34 -10.54
N THR A 22 5.31 1.39 -10.90
CA THR A 22 3.87 1.46 -10.67
C THR A 22 3.53 0.60 -9.46
N SER A 23 4.35 0.67 -8.42
CA SER A 23 4.01 0.21 -7.08
C SER A 23 3.88 1.46 -6.24
N CYS A 24 2.66 2.00 -6.10
CA CYS A 24 2.32 2.97 -5.03
C CYS A 24 0.82 3.33 -4.98
N SER A 25 0.00 2.91 -5.96
CA SER A 25 -1.43 3.26 -5.97
C SER A 25 -2.28 2.22 -6.69
N LYS A 26 -1.99 0.92 -6.53
CA LYS A 26 -2.93 -0.09 -7.03
C LYS A 26 -4.25 0.07 -6.28
N GLU A 27 -5.29 0.35 -7.04
CA GLU A 27 -6.66 0.23 -6.58
C GLU A 27 -6.89 -1.22 -6.17
N GLN A 28 -7.42 -1.40 -4.96
CA GLN A 28 -7.78 -2.70 -4.43
C GLN A 28 -8.95 -2.51 -3.47
N ASP A 29 -9.51 -3.64 -3.04
CA ASP A 29 -10.53 -3.65 -2.00
C ASP A 29 -9.88 -3.51 -0.62
N TRP A 30 -10.50 -2.68 0.22
CA TRP A 30 -10.08 -2.44 1.59
C TRP A 30 -11.22 -2.67 2.56
N ASN A 31 -10.92 -3.26 3.71
CA ASN A 31 -11.89 -3.41 4.78
C ASN A 31 -11.85 -2.19 5.69
N CYS A 32 -12.98 -1.52 5.83
CA CYS A 32 -13.19 -0.45 6.79
C CYS A 32 -13.93 -1.01 8.00
N LYS A 33 -13.26 -1.04 9.15
CA LYS A 33 -13.85 -1.53 10.40
C LYS A 33 -14.37 -0.34 11.20
N CYS A 34 -15.66 -0.34 11.50
CA CYS A 34 -16.34 0.66 12.31
C CYS A 34 -16.84 0.06 13.61
N THR A 35 -16.52 0.69 14.73
CA THR A 35 -17.13 0.39 16.02
C THR A 35 -18.20 1.43 16.31
N VAL A 36 -19.45 1.02 16.43
CA VAL A 36 -20.60 1.87 16.74
C VAL A 36 -21.18 1.43 18.09
N ASN A 37 -21.06 2.28 19.11
CA ASN A 37 -21.50 1.97 20.49
C ASN A 37 -21.02 0.58 20.97
N GLY A 38 -19.74 0.29 20.75
CA GLY A 38 -19.12 -0.99 21.11
C GLY A 38 -19.39 -2.17 20.17
N ASN A 39 -20.27 -2.01 19.17
CA ASN A 39 -20.54 -3.05 18.17
C ASN A 39 -19.67 -2.86 16.93
N GLU A 40 -18.98 -3.91 16.50
CA GLU A 40 -18.11 -3.85 15.33
C GLU A 40 -18.88 -4.22 14.06
N THR A 41 -18.70 -3.40 13.02
CA THR A 41 -19.16 -3.66 11.66
C THR A 41 -18.01 -3.46 10.69
N THR A 42 -17.95 -4.27 9.64
CA THR A 42 -16.92 -4.17 8.60
C THR A 42 -17.59 -3.89 7.27
N THR A 43 -17.19 -2.81 6.61
CA THR A 43 -17.65 -2.42 5.27
C THR A 43 -16.50 -2.53 4.28
N VAL A 44 -16.77 -2.98 3.06
CA VAL A 44 -15.76 -3.09 2.01
C VAL A 44 -15.76 -1.82 1.15
N ILE A 45 -14.61 -1.16 1.04
CA ILE A 45 -14.34 -0.05 0.13
C ILE A 45 -13.63 -0.63 -1.09
N ARG A 46 -14.27 -0.62 -2.25
CA ARG A 46 -13.76 -1.27 -3.48
C ARG A 46 -12.98 -0.33 -4.36
N ASP A 47 -12.02 -0.87 -5.10
CA ASP A 47 -11.29 -0.18 -6.17
C ASP A 47 -10.74 1.19 -5.76
N LYS A 48 -10.21 1.29 -4.54
CA LYS A 48 -9.61 2.52 -4.03
C LYS A 48 -8.13 2.37 -3.79
N THR A 49 -7.40 3.47 -3.94
CA THR A 49 -6.04 3.53 -3.40
C THR A 49 -6.09 3.51 -1.87
N ARG A 50 -5.04 3.04 -1.22
CA ARG A 50 -4.93 3.05 0.26
C ARG A 50 -5.23 4.42 0.86
N LYS A 51 -4.76 5.49 0.20
CA LYS A 51 -4.92 6.87 0.67
C LYS A 51 -6.39 7.31 0.63
N GLU A 52 -7.09 6.99 -0.46
CA GLU A 52 -8.51 7.29 -0.61
C GLU A 52 -9.35 6.48 0.36
N ALA A 53 -9.09 5.17 0.45
CA ALA A 53 -9.80 4.29 1.38
C ALA A 53 -9.61 4.74 2.83
N LYS A 54 -8.40 5.20 3.20
CA LYS A 54 -8.13 5.78 4.53
C LYS A 54 -8.90 7.07 4.75
N ALA A 55 -8.92 7.99 3.77
CA ALA A 55 -9.66 9.24 3.89
C ALA A 55 -11.19 9.02 4.00
N GLU A 56 -11.71 7.99 3.34
CA GLU A 56 -13.11 7.62 3.39
C GLU A 56 -13.48 6.90 4.71
N CYS A 57 -12.61 6.00 5.16
CA CYS A 57 -12.85 5.13 6.31
C CYS A 57 -12.50 5.77 7.66
N ASP A 58 -11.38 6.50 7.78
CA ASP A 58 -10.89 7.01 9.06
C ASP A 58 -11.74 8.19 9.52
N LYS A 59 -12.92 7.87 10.05
CA LYS A 59 -13.91 8.80 10.58
C LYS A 59 -14.27 8.39 11.99
N SER A 60 -14.23 9.33 12.90
CA SER A 60 -14.69 9.15 14.27
C SER A 60 -15.53 10.33 14.70
N GLY A 61 -16.44 10.10 15.64
CA GLY A 61 -17.32 11.14 16.16
C GLY A 61 -18.43 10.57 17.02
N SER A 62 -19.36 11.44 17.39
CA SER A 62 -20.54 11.07 18.16
C SER A 62 -21.75 11.73 17.53
N VAL A 63 -22.78 10.94 17.22
CA VAL A 63 -24.04 11.42 16.65
C VAL A 63 -25.16 10.99 17.56
N LEU A 64 -25.91 11.95 18.11
CA LEU A 64 -27.03 11.69 19.03
C LEU A 64 -26.64 10.81 20.24
N GLY A 65 -25.41 10.95 20.75
CA GLY A 65 -24.89 10.15 21.86
C GLY A 65 -24.43 8.75 21.50
N VAL A 66 -24.38 8.42 20.20
CA VAL A 66 -23.82 7.18 19.67
C VAL A 66 -22.42 7.48 19.15
N ASP A 67 -21.41 6.96 19.86
CA ASP A 67 -20.02 7.06 19.42
C ASP A 67 -19.76 6.07 18.28
N TYR A 68 -19.11 6.57 17.24
CA TYR A 68 -18.60 5.77 16.14
C TYR A 68 -17.12 6.02 15.93
N ASN A 69 -16.38 4.95 15.64
CA ASN A 69 -14.98 5.01 15.30
C ASN A 69 -14.69 4.03 14.17
N CYS A 70 -14.37 4.56 13.00
CA CYS A 70 -14.03 3.80 11.81
C CYS A 70 -12.54 3.90 11.52
N ASN A 71 -11.93 2.77 11.16
CA ASN A 71 -10.52 2.70 10.78
C ASN A 71 -10.29 1.69 9.67
N LEU A 72 -9.39 2.04 8.75
CA LEU A 72 -9.01 1.16 7.66
C LEU A 72 -8.22 -0.03 8.20
N GLN A 73 -8.72 -1.25 8.02
CA GLN A 73 -8.02 -2.46 8.38
C GLN A 73 -6.88 -2.70 7.39
N LEU A 74 -5.65 -2.55 7.88
CA LEU A 74 -4.44 -2.88 7.15
C LEU A 74 -4.06 -4.32 7.55
N PHE A 75 -3.95 -5.21 6.56
CA PHE A 75 -3.45 -6.57 6.74
C PHE A 75 -1.92 -6.61 6.84
#